data_AF-A0A9J5ZA96-F1
#
_entry.id   AF-A0A9J5ZA96-F1
#
_cell.length_a   1.000
_cell.length_b   1.000
_cell.length_c   1.000
_cell.angle_alpha   90.00
_cell.angle_beta   90.00
_cell.angle_gamma   90.00
#
_symmetry.space_group_name_H-M   'P 1'
#
loop_
_entity.id
_entity.type
_entity.pdbx_description
1 polymer ?
#
loop_
_entity_poly.entity_id
_entity_poly.type
_entity_poly.pdbx_seq_one_letter_code
_entity_poly.pdbx_strand_id
1 'polypeptide(L)'
;MLPKSDIWPKSFNTLEPRDDNIALYFFPSDARYEQDFDHLIEEMIGEELALRAVMTNAELLVFTSTELPLHNWRFQHKHYLWGVFRAKQESSSCQMVSNRVKSVILQTPGNVLAAGDHINLVKLKTSRAESPISTLSNNVSFGSGTS
;
A
#
# COMPACT_ATOMS: atom_id res chain seq x y z
N MET A 1 -13.21 -19.63 -14.56
CA MET A 1 -13.06 -18.16 -14.43
C MET A 1 -14.22 -17.63 -13.62
N LEU A 2 -14.10 -16.44 -13.05
CA LEU A 2 -15.15 -15.76 -12.27
C LEU A 2 -15.35 -14.34 -12.82
N PRO A 3 -16.51 -13.71 -12.63
CA PRO A 3 -16.68 -12.30 -12.90
C PRO A 3 -15.58 -11.48 -12.22
N LYS A 4 -14.94 -10.57 -12.96
CA LYS A 4 -13.88 -9.70 -12.44
C LYS A 4 -14.35 -8.93 -11.21
N SER A 5 -15.58 -8.42 -11.25
CA SER A 5 -16.22 -7.67 -10.17
C SER A 5 -16.29 -8.42 -8.84
N ASP A 6 -16.44 -9.75 -8.86
CA ASP A 6 -16.56 -10.57 -7.65
C ASP A 6 -15.23 -10.66 -6.87
N ILE A 7 -14.11 -10.58 -7.58
CA ILE A 7 -12.79 -10.78 -6.99
C ILE A 7 -11.92 -9.52 -7.00
N TRP A 8 -12.38 -8.45 -7.64
CA TRP A 8 -11.67 -7.17 -7.75
C TRP A 8 -11.21 -6.61 -6.38
N PRO A 9 -9.92 -6.31 -6.20
CA PRO A 9 -9.43 -5.70 -4.97
C PRO A 9 -10.10 -4.35 -4.68
N LYS A 10 -10.62 -4.19 -3.47
CA LYS A 10 -11.31 -2.93 -3.06
C LYS A 10 -10.41 -1.70 -3.17
N SER A 11 -9.09 -1.87 -2.97
CA SER A 11 -8.09 -0.80 -3.14
C SER A 11 -8.09 -0.24 -4.57
N PHE A 12 -8.40 -1.08 -5.56
CA PHE A 12 -8.42 -0.68 -6.96
C PHE A 12 -9.64 0.15 -7.37
N ASN A 13 -10.66 0.22 -6.52
CA ASN A 13 -11.79 1.14 -6.72
C ASN A 13 -11.42 2.59 -6.35
N THR A 14 -10.42 2.77 -5.48
CA THR A 14 -9.97 4.09 -5.02
C THR A 14 -8.71 4.57 -5.74
N LEU A 15 -7.85 3.64 -6.14
CA LEU A 15 -6.59 3.92 -6.83
C LEU A 15 -6.49 2.93 -7.98
N GLU A 16 -6.41 3.42 -9.22
CA GLU A 16 -6.19 2.54 -10.38
C GLU A 16 -4.98 1.62 -10.13
N PRO A 17 -5.05 0.33 -10.48
CA PRO A 17 -3.92 -0.57 -10.32
C PRO A 17 -2.73 -0.03 -11.10
N ARG A 18 -1.55 -0.13 -10.50
CA ARG A 18 -0.29 0.34 -11.06
C ARG A 18 0.69 -0.82 -11.24
N ASP A 19 1.75 -0.54 -11.97
CA ASP A 19 2.85 -1.49 -12.18
C ASP A 19 3.49 -1.97 -10.88
N ASP A 20 3.57 -1.10 -9.87
CA ASP A 20 4.03 -1.44 -8.52
C ASP A 20 3.12 -2.43 -7.77
N ASN A 21 1.89 -2.66 -8.24
CA ASN A 21 0.97 -3.63 -7.65
C ASN A 21 1.10 -5.03 -8.26
N ILE A 22 1.88 -5.18 -9.33
CA ILE A 22 2.04 -6.44 -10.05
C ILE A 22 2.96 -7.36 -9.25
N ALA A 23 2.43 -8.48 -8.78
CA ALA A 23 3.22 -9.52 -8.12
C ALA A 23 3.82 -10.52 -9.13
N LEU A 24 3.07 -10.83 -10.19
CA LEU A 24 3.46 -11.82 -11.20
C LEU A 24 2.99 -11.40 -12.58
N TYR A 25 3.77 -11.78 -13.59
CA TYR A 25 3.39 -11.71 -15.00
C TYR A 25 3.23 -13.14 -15.53
N PHE A 26 2.24 -13.35 -16.40
CA PHE A 26 2.02 -14.61 -17.09
C PHE A 26 2.12 -14.39 -18.59
N PHE A 27 2.90 -15.26 -19.23
CA PHE A 27 3.12 -15.32 -20.66
C PHE A 27 2.94 -16.77 -21.12
N PRO A 28 2.62 -17.01 -22.40
CA PRO A 28 2.63 -18.35 -22.95
C PRO A 28 4.04 -18.96 -22.80
N SER A 29 4.10 -20.24 -22.48
CA SER A 29 5.38 -20.94 -22.26
C SER A 29 6.17 -21.18 -23.55
N ASP A 30 5.48 -21.21 -24.69
CA ASP A 30 6.01 -21.53 -26.02
C ASP A 30 5.09 -20.91 -27.09
N ALA A 31 5.65 -20.60 -28.26
CA ALA A 31 4.94 -20.13 -29.45
C ALA A 31 3.72 -20.99 -29.81
N ARG A 32 3.77 -22.31 -29.54
CA ARG A 32 2.66 -23.24 -29.80
C ARG A 32 1.39 -22.94 -28.97
N TYR A 33 1.54 -22.28 -27.82
CA TYR A 33 0.43 -21.91 -26.94
C TYR A 33 0.05 -20.43 -27.06
N GLU A 34 0.74 -19.64 -27.90
CA GLU A 34 0.44 -18.21 -28.04
C GLU A 34 -1.00 -17.98 -28.50
N GLN A 35 -1.48 -18.74 -29.47
CA GLN A 35 -2.84 -18.57 -29.99
C GLN A 35 -3.91 -18.91 -28.95
N ASP A 36 -3.72 -19.99 -28.20
CA ASP A 36 -4.65 -20.38 -27.12
C ASP A 36 -4.63 -19.34 -25.98
N PHE A 37 -3.46 -18.79 -25.67
CA PHE A 37 -3.29 -17.75 -24.67
C PHE A 37 -3.91 -16.41 -25.10
N ASP A 38 -3.73 -16.03 -26.37
CA ASP A 38 -4.34 -14.82 -26.95
C ASP A 38 -5.88 -14.96 -26.93
N HIS A 39 -6.42 -16.14 -27.28
CA HIS A 39 -7.85 -16.41 -27.19
C HIS A 39 -8.40 -16.33 -25.75
N LEU A 40 -7.67 -16.88 -24.77
CA LEU A 40 -8.02 -16.77 -23.36
C LEU A 40 -8.09 -15.31 -22.90
N ILE A 41 -7.15 -14.48 -23.33
CA ILE A 41 -7.16 -13.04 -23.01
C ILE A 41 -8.38 -12.36 -23.63
N GLU A 42 -8.67 -12.65 -24.90
CA GLU A 42 -9.84 -12.09 -25.59
C GLU A 42 -11.15 -12.47 -24.90
N GLU A 43 -11.31 -13.74 -24.48
CA GLU A 43 -12.45 -14.22 -23.69
C GLU A 43 -12.54 -13.48 -22.36
N MET A 44 -11.42 -13.35 -21.63
CA MET A 44 -11.37 -12.64 -20.36
C MET A 44 -11.76 -11.16 -20.49
N ILE A 45 -11.32 -10.49 -21.56
CA ILE A 45 -11.68 -9.08 -21.82
C ILE A 45 -13.16 -8.98 -22.20
N GLY A 46 -13.62 -9.82 -23.15
CA GLY A 46 -14.96 -9.75 -23.71
C GLY A 46 -16.06 -10.06 -22.69
N GLU A 47 -15.79 -10.96 -21.76
CA GLU A 47 -16.75 -11.40 -20.73
C GLU A 47 -16.49 -10.77 -19.34
N GLU A 48 -15.55 -9.83 -19.24
CA GLU A 48 -15.12 -9.20 -17.98
C GLU A 48 -14.76 -10.22 -16.89
N LEU A 49 -13.96 -11.22 -17.25
CA LEU A 49 -13.60 -12.33 -16.37
C LEU A 49 -12.21 -12.18 -15.77
N ALA A 50 -12.03 -12.85 -14.64
CA ALA A 50 -10.77 -12.96 -13.94
C ALA A 50 -10.52 -14.39 -13.45
N LEU A 51 -9.26 -14.68 -13.16
CA LEU A 51 -8.80 -15.97 -12.66
C LEU A 51 -8.47 -15.85 -11.17
N ARG A 52 -8.78 -16.89 -10.40
CA ARG A 52 -8.46 -16.99 -8.98
C ARG A 52 -7.84 -18.34 -8.68
N ALA A 53 -6.65 -18.34 -8.12
CA ALA A 53 -6.02 -19.51 -7.53
C ALA A 53 -6.00 -19.35 -6.00
N VAL A 54 -6.41 -20.39 -5.28
CA VAL A 54 -6.47 -20.39 -3.81
C VAL A 54 -5.31 -21.23 -3.27
N MET A 55 -4.53 -20.64 -2.40
CA MET A 55 -3.43 -21.28 -1.67
C MET A 55 -3.76 -21.36 -0.18
N THR A 56 -2.85 -21.92 0.63
CA THR A 56 -3.07 -22.12 2.08
C THR A 56 -3.46 -20.83 2.80
N ASN A 57 -2.68 -19.76 2.60
CA ASN A 57 -2.82 -18.50 3.34
C ASN A 57 -3.10 -17.28 2.43
N ALA A 58 -3.18 -17.49 1.12
CA ALA A 58 -3.31 -16.42 0.14
C ALA A 58 -4.17 -16.87 -1.03
N GLU A 59 -4.70 -15.88 -1.74
CA GLU A 59 -5.31 -16.03 -3.05
C GLU A 59 -4.46 -15.25 -4.04
N LEU A 60 -4.23 -15.83 -5.22
CA LEU A 60 -3.70 -15.12 -6.37
C LEU A 60 -4.87 -14.77 -7.28
N LEU A 61 -5.03 -13.48 -7.54
CA LEU A 61 -6.01 -12.93 -8.46
C LEU A 61 -5.28 -12.56 -9.74
N VAL A 62 -5.74 -13.06 -10.87
CA VAL A 62 -5.10 -12.84 -12.16
C VAL A 62 -6.08 -12.14 -13.11
N PHE A 63 -5.63 -11.04 -13.67
CA PHE A 63 -6.38 -10.13 -14.54
C PHE A 63 -5.65 -9.96 -15.88
N THR A 64 -6.36 -9.43 -16.87
CA THR A 64 -5.77 -9.01 -18.14
C THR A 64 -5.02 -7.68 -17.98
N SER A 65 -3.98 -7.47 -18.78
CA SER A 65 -3.19 -6.25 -18.77
C SER A 65 -3.98 -4.98 -19.13
N THR A 66 -5.19 -5.12 -19.69
CA THR A 66 -6.12 -4.01 -19.98
C THR A 66 -6.64 -3.32 -18.72
N GLU A 67 -6.50 -3.96 -17.57
CA GLU A 67 -6.88 -3.38 -16.28
C GLU A 67 -5.83 -2.39 -15.74
N LEU A 68 -4.62 -2.39 -16.29
CA LEU A 68 -3.54 -1.49 -15.90
C LEU A 68 -3.65 -0.14 -16.66
N PRO A 69 -2.79 0.84 -16.39
CA PRO A 69 -2.75 2.05 -17.21
C PRO A 69 -2.34 1.71 -18.65
N LEU A 70 -2.82 2.49 -19.61
CA LEU A 70 -2.67 2.22 -21.06
C LEU A 70 -1.22 1.91 -21.50
N HIS A 71 -0.23 2.57 -20.88
CA HIS A 71 1.19 2.38 -21.21
C HIS A 71 1.75 1.02 -20.75
N ASN A 72 1.05 0.31 -19.87
CA ASN A 72 1.40 -1.03 -19.40
C ASN A 72 0.56 -2.15 -20.05
N TRP A 73 -0.38 -1.82 -20.95
CA TRP A 73 -1.28 -2.82 -21.53
C TRP A 73 -0.56 -3.86 -22.39
N ARG A 74 0.56 -3.49 -23.02
CA ARG A 74 1.20 -4.33 -24.02
C ARG A 74 2.67 -4.54 -23.71
N PHE A 75 3.08 -5.79 -23.80
CA PHE A 75 4.47 -6.20 -23.84
C PHE A 75 4.73 -6.80 -25.21
N GLN A 76 5.70 -6.26 -25.95
CA GLN A 76 5.98 -6.67 -27.34
C GLN A 76 4.74 -6.69 -28.24
N HIS A 77 3.87 -5.66 -28.11
CA HIS A 77 2.61 -5.52 -28.84
C HIS A 77 1.50 -6.53 -28.47
N LYS A 78 1.74 -7.45 -27.54
CA LYS A 78 0.74 -8.41 -27.06
C LYS A 78 0.20 -8.04 -25.68
N HIS A 79 -1.08 -8.37 -25.46
CA HIS A 79 -1.65 -8.35 -24.11
C HIS A 79 -1.10 -9.52 -23.30
N TYR A 80 -1.15 -9.41 -21.98
CA TYR A 80 -0.64 -10.43 -21.06
C TYR A 80 -1.56 -10.52 -19.85
N LEU A 81 -1.35 -11.52 -19.00
CA LEU A 81 -2.02 -11.60 -17.71
C LEU A 81 -1.06 -11.19 -16.60
N TRP A 82 -1.60 -10.55 -15.56
CA TRP A 82 -0.85 -10.14 -14.39
C TRP A 82 -1.58 -10.55 -13.12
N GLY A 83 -0.82 -10.79 -12.06
CA GLY A 83 -1.32 -11.31 -10.80
C GLY A 83 -1.04 -10.38 -9.62
N VAL A 84 -1.98 -10.37 -8.67
CA VAL A 84 -1.81 -9.74 -7.35
C VAL A 84 -2.21 -10.73 -6.26
N PHE A 85 -1.49 -10.71 -5.14
CA PHE A 85 -1.82 -11.53 -3.98
C PHE A 85 -2.78 -10.81 -3.04
N ARG A 86 -3.73 -11.56 -2.49
CA ARG A 86 -4.58 -11.14 -1.40
C ARG A 86 -4.51 -12.17 -0.28
N ALA A 87 -4.43 -11.71 0.96
CA ALA A 87 -4.52 -12.61 2.11
C ALA A 87 -5.87 -13.36 2.08
N LYS A 88 -5.84 -14.67 2.32
CA LYS A 88 -7.06 -15.44 2.42
C LYS A 88 -7.85 -14.94 3.61
N GLN A 89 -9.10 -14.53 3.38
CA GLN A 89 -10.01 -14.25 4.49
C GLN A 89 -10.40 -15.59 5.09
N GLU A 90 -9.81 -15.96 6.22
CA GLU A 90 -10.40 -17.00 7.06
C GLU A 90 -11.79 -16.51 7.44
N SER A 91 -12.80 -17.38 7.27
CA SER A 91 -14.12 -17.13 7.82
C SER A 91 -13.99 -17.09 9.34
N SER A 92 -13.72 -15.92 9.89
CA SER A 92 -13.48 -15.70 11.30
C SER A 92 -14.79 -15.80 12.07
N SER A 93 -15.20 -17.02 12.40
CA SER A 93 -15.99 -17.26 13.61
C SER A 93 -15.06 -17.17 14.83
N CYS A 94 -14.46 -16.00 15.06
CA CYS A 94 -13.81 -15.62 16.32
C CYS A 94 -13.76 -14.10 16.39
N GLN A 95 -14.87 -13.49 16.86
CA GLN A 95 -14.87 -12.11 17.33
C GLN A 95 -13.95 -12.01 18.56
N MET A 96 -12.78 -11.40 18.40
CA MET A 96 -12.00 -10.98 19.56
C MET A 96 -12.64 -9.71 20.12
N VAL A 97 -13.49 -9.90 21.14
CA VAL A 97 -14.06 -8.84 21.98
C VAL A 97 -12.91 -8.03 22.57
N SER A 98 -12.75 -6.78 22.12
CA SER A 98 -11.86 -5.83 22.77
C SER A 98 -12.52 -5.34 24.05
N ASN A 99 -12.25 -6.01 25.17
CA ASN A 99 -12.61 -5.52 26.49
C ASN A 99 -11.71 -4.33 26.85
N ARG A 100 -12.18 -3.13 26.56
CA ARG A 100 -11.59 -1.89 27.08
C ARG A 100 -11.84 -1.84 28.58
N VAL A 101 -10.80 -2.10 29.37
CA VAL A 101 -10.84 -2.01 30.84
C VAL A 101 -11.26 -0.58 31.22
N LYS A 102 -12.44 -0.43 31.84
CA LYS A 102 -12.85 0.83 32.47
C LYS A 102 -12.03 1.00 33.75
N SER A 103 -11.10 1.95 33.74
CA SER A 103 -10.38 2.40 34.93
C SER A 103 -11.36 2.99 35.93
N VAL A 104 -11.61 2.25 37.02
CA VAL A 104 -12.33 2.72 38.21
C VAL A 104 -11.39 3.62 39.01
N ILE A 105 -11.79 4.86 39.29
CA ILE A 105 -11.22 5.65 40.39
C ILE A 105 -12.36 5.93 41.38
N LEU A 106 -12.17 5.46 42.61
CA LEU A 106 -13.06 5.69 43.75
C LEU A 106 -13.10 7.18 44.12
N GLN A 107 -14.30 7.63 44.48
CA GLN A 107 -14.62 8.98 44.95
C GLN A 107 -14.10 9.25 46.37
N THR A 108 -13.89 10.53 46.72
CA THR A 108 -14.28 11.07 48.05
C THR A 108 -14.45 12.61 47.99
N PRO A 109 -15.28 13.22 48.86
CA PRO A 109 -15.87 14.56 48.72
C PRO A 109 -15.16 15.64 49.57
N GLY A 110 -15.35 16.92 49.23
CA GLY A 110 -15.01 18.05 50.10
C GLY A 110 -14.81 19.38 49.36
N ASN A 111 -15.62 20.38 49.70
CA ASN A 111 -15.83 21.65 48.99
C ASN A 111 -14.66 22.67 49.11
N VAL A 112 -14.50 23.59 48.13
CA VAL A 112 -14.65 25.07 48.23
C VAL A 112 -14.03 25.80 47.02
N LEU A 113 -14.92 26.46 46.27
CA LEU A 113 -14.87 27.77 45.58
C LEU A 113 -13.58 28.24 44.85
N ALA A 114 -13.75 28.32 43.52
CA ALA A 114 -13.47 29.47 42.64
C ALA A 114 -12.05 30.05 42.56
N ALA A 115 -11.42 29.92 41.38
CA ALA A 115 -11.10 31.08 40.50
C ALA A 115 -10.38 30.62 39.22
N GLY A 116 -10.91 31.07 38.08
CA GLY A 116 -10.14 31.72 37.01
C GLY A 116 -8.99 30.98 36.32
N ASP A 117 -9.28 30.60 35.08
CA ASP A 117 -8.45 30.77 33.88
C ASP A 117 -7.26 29.86 33.55
N HIS A 118 -7.37 29.40 32.30
CA HIS A 118 -6.47 28.60 31.50
C HIS A 118 -5.07 29.21 31.37
N ILE A 119 -4.03 28.43 31.71
CA ILE A 119 -2.75 28.48 30.97
C ILE A 119 -2.26 27.05 30.69
N ASN A 120 -2.06 26.76 29.41
CA ASN A 120 -1.32 25.59 28.94
C ASN A 120 0.10 25.63 29.51
N LEU A 121 0.47 24.64 30.33
CA LEU A 121 1.85 24.42 30.74
C LEU A 121 2.26 22.99 30.36
N VAL A 122 2.50 22.80 29.07
CA VAL A 122 3.33 21.69 28.59
C VAL A 122 4.71 21.90 29.22
N LYS A 123 5.02 21.04 30.20
CA LYS A 123 6.25 21.07 30.97
C LYS A 123 7.43 20.76 30.04
N LEU A 124 8.19 21.80 29.74
CA LEU A 124 9.52 21.76 29.15
C LEU A 124 10.45 20.86 30.00
N LYS A 125 11.13 19.89 29.39
CA LYS A 125 12.41 19.39 29.90
C LYS A 125 13.46 19.38 28.81
N THR A 126 14.34 20.36 28.93
CA THR A 126 15.64 20.59 28.31
C THR A 126 16.46 19.33 28.08
N SER A 127 16.86 19.09 26.83
CA SER A 127 18.06 18.34 26.48
C SER A 127 19.19 19.34 26.20
N ARG A 128 20.24 19.31 27.02
CA ARG A 128 21.52 19.94 26.68
C ARG A 128 22.65 19.10 27.27
N ALA A 129 23.37 18.43 26.39
CA ALA A 129 24.74 18.01 26.60
C ALA A 129 25.50 18.47 25.34
N GLU A 130 26.35 19.49 25.51
CA GLU A 130 27.44 19.86 24.59
C GLU A 130 28.53 18.76 24.72
N SER A 131 29.43 18.43 23.79
CA SER A 131 30.12 19.11 22.66
C SER A 131 30.66 17.99 21.71
N PRO A 132 31.49 18.23 20.64
CA PRO A 132 32.07 19.47 20.14
C PRO A 132 31.99 19.74 18.63
N ILE A 133 32.37 20.98 18.32
CA ILE A 133 32.48 21.65 17.02
C ILE A 133 33.64 21.05 16.20
N SER A 134 33.38 20.80 14.91
CA SER A 134 34.43 20.55 13.91
C SER A 134 34.85 21.87 13.26
N THR A 135 36.11 22.24 13.46
CA THR A 135 36.81 23.29 12.72
C THR A 135 37.63 22.65 11.61
N LEU A 136 37.22 22.81 10.35
CA LEU A 136 38.15 22.80 9.22
C LEU A 136 37.75 23.89 8.22
N SER A 137 38.61 24.91 8.21
CA SER A 137 38.60 26.11 7.39
C SER A 137 39.41 25.86 6.12
N ASN A 138 38.93 26.35 4.96
CA ASN A 138 39.65 27.35 4.13
C ASN A 138 38.98 27.54 2.75
N ASN A 139 38.23 28.65 2.64
CA ASN A 139 38.25 29.72 1.64
C ASN A 139 38.43 29.41 0.14
N VAL A 140 37.34 29.70 -0.59
CA VAL A 140 37.34 30.12 -2.00
C VAL A 140 37.87 31.55 -2.08
N SER A 141 38.91 31.79 -2.88
CA SER A 141 39.37 33.13 -3.24
C SER A 141 39.08 33.38 -4.72
N PHE A 142 38.28 34.40 -5.01
CA PHE A 142 38.19 35.01 -6.33
C PHE A 142 39.39 35.93 -6.54
N GLY A 143 39.99 35.87 -7.73
CA GLY A 143 41.02 36.79 -8.18
C GLY A 143 40.92 36.99 -9.69
N SER A 144 40.42 38.16 -10.10
CA SER A 144 40.44 38.66 -11.47
C SER A 144 41.82 39.22 -11.83
N GLY A 145 42.25 39.12 -13.09
CA GLY A 145 43.09 40.14 -13.72
C GLY A 145 44.30 39.70 -14.55
N THR A 146 44.16 39.92 -15.88
CA THR A 146 45.15 40.41 -16.88
C THR A 146 46.41 39.61 -17.19
N SER A 147 46.60 39.24 -18.46
CA SER A 147 47.25 40.06 -19.50
C SER A 147 46.83 39.63 -20.89
#